data_AF-A0A9D2QJ24-F1
#
_entry.id   AF-A0A9D2QJ24-F1
#
_cell.length_a   1.000
_cell.length_b   1.000
_cell.length_c   1.000
_cell.angle_alpha   90.00
_cell.angle_beta   90.00
_cell.angle_gamma   90.00
#
_symmetry.space_group_name_H-M   'P 1'
#
loop_
_entity.id
_entity.type
_entity.pdbx_description
1 polymer ?
#
loop_
_entity_poly.entity_id
_entity_poly.type
_entity_poly.pdbx_seq_one_letter_code
_entity_poly.pdbx_strand_id
1 'polypeptide(L)'
;MNSGQVKRLAYSLGAQLCGIAGIALDLCIGLEENGIGAVPVPTNESEWDGRTGRWRSIISLKHAAQAAGLGTIGRHSLLITPEFGSMVWLGAVLCSASLEPDEKKEPICQNCGLCVKACPVDALHQAEMNQSACWEHAFGTDKETQSWVISCHRCRDVCPHLLGSRNSPGT
;
A
#
# COMPACT_ATOMS: atom_id res chain seq x y z
N MET A 1 13.50 15.37 10.67
CA MET A 1 13.97 14.01 11.07
C MET A 1 15.48 14.02 10.98
N ASN A 2 16.20 13.58 12.02
CA ASN A 2 17.67 13.51 11.96
C ASN A 2 18.11 12.34 11.07
N SER A 3 19.30 12.43 10.47
CA SER A 3 19.88 11.42 9.56
C SER A 3 19.91 9.99 10.14
N GLY A 4 20.02 9.85 11.46
CA GLY A 4 19.92 8.56 12.16
C GLY A 4 18.50 7.94 12.22
N GLN A 5 17.45 8.75 12.25
CA GLN A 5 16.06 8.27 12.18
C GLN A 5 15.68 7.86 10.76
N VAL A 6 16.20 8.56 9.74
CA VAL A 6 15.99 8.26 8.32
C VAL A 6 16.60 6.89 7.96
N LYS A 7 17.83 6.60 8.42
CA LYS A 7 18.45 5.28 8.21
C LYS A 7 17.64 4.14 8.83
N ARG A 8 17.19 4.27 10.09
CA ARG A 8 16.35 3.24 10.75
C ARG A 8 15.04 2.99 10.00
N LEU A 9 14.39 4.05 9.51
CA LEU A 9 13.13 3.92 8.77
C LEU A 9 13.35 3.22 7.41
N ALA A 10 14.39 3.59 6.67
CA ALA A 10 14.73 2.96 5.39
C ALA A 10 15.12 1.47 5.54
N TYR A 11 15.90 1.10 6.56
CA TYR A 11 16.21 -0.31 6.86
C TYR A 11 14.95 -1.08 7.29
N SER A 12 14.08 -0.48 8.11
CA SER A 12 12.83 -1.14 8.52
C SER A 12 11.88 -1.36 7.34
N LEU A 13 11.86 -0.44 6.38
CA LEU A 13 11.03 -0.52 5.18
C LEU A 13 11.51 -1.61 4.23
N GLY A 14 12.82 -1.68 3.98
CA GLY A 14 13.43 -2.74 3.18
C GLY A 14 13.18 -4.14 3.78
N ALA A 15 13.34 -4.27 5.11
CA ALA A 15 13.06 -5.52 5.80
C ALA A 15 11.58 -5.94 5.73
N GLN A 16 10.64 -4.98 5.86
CA GLN A 16 9.21 -5.24 5.71
C GLN A 16 8.84 -5.72 4.30
N LEU A 17 9.38 -5.07 3.28
CA LEU A 17 9.15 -5.45 1.88
C LEU A 17 9.73 -6.83 1.56
N CYS A 18 10.96 -7.12 2.02
CA CYS A 18 11.55 -8.45 1.89
C CYS A 18 10.73 -9.51 2.63
N GLY A 19 10.19 -9.20 3.81
CA GLY A 19 9.34 -10.12 4.57
C GLY A 19 8.08 -10.52 3.80
N ILE A 20 7.40 -9.56 3.18
CA ILE A 20 6.20 -9.84 2.38
C ILE A 20 6.54 -10.62 1.12
N ALA A 21 7.64 -10.27 0.45
CA ALA A 21 8.12 -11.01 -0.71
C ALA A 21 8.46 -12.47 -0.34
N GLY A 22 9.09 -12.68 0.81
CA GLY A 22 9.38 -14.01 1.36
C GLY A 22 8.11 -14.82 1.59
N ILE A 23 7.11 -14.24 2.27
CA ILE A 23 5.82 -14.91 2.51
C ILE A 23 5.13 -15.28 1.18
N ALA A 24 5.14 -14.38 0.20
CA ALA A 24 4.53 -14.63 -1.10
C ALA A 24 5.26 -15.77 -1.85
N LEU A 25 6.59 -15.80 -1.78
CA LEU A 25 7.39 -16.85 -2.39
C LEU A 25 7.17 -18.21 -1.71
N ASP A 26 7.17 -18.25 -0.38
CA ASP A 26 6.90 -19.47 0.39
C ASP A 26 5.50 -20.04 0.06
N LEU A 27 4.50 -19.15 -0.09
CA LEU A 27 3.16 -19.55 -0.53
C LEU A 27 3.15 -20.10 -1.95
N CYS A 28 3.86 -19.47 -2.89
CA CYS A 28 4.00 -19.98 -4.26
C CYS A 28 4.63 -21.38 -4.28
N ILE A 29 5.71 -21.59 -3.53
CA ILE A 29 6.38 -22.90 -3.43
C ILE A 29 5.39 -23.94 -2.91
N GLY A 30 4.67 -23.65 -1.82
CA GLY A 30 3.69 -24.57 -1.26
C GLY A 30 2.55 -24.91 -2.23
N LEU A 31 2.09 -23.94 -3.04
CA LEU A 31 1.08 -24.18 -4.06
C LEU A 31 1.62 -25.06 -5.21
N GLU A 32 2.84 -24.78 -5.68
CA GLU A 32 3.47 -25.53 -6.76
C GLU A 32 3.81 -26.98 -6.37
N GLU A 33 4.20 -27.23 -5.13
CA GLU A 33 4.36 -28.58 -4.57
C GLU A 33 3.06 -29.40 -4.64
N ASN A 34 1.91 -28.73 -4.65
CA ASN A 34 0.58 -29.32 -4.81
C ASN A 34 0.09 -29.31 -6.27
N GLY A 35 0.97 -29.02 -7.24
CA GLY A 35 0.63 -28.99 -8.66
C GLY A 35 -0.20 -27.77 -9.10
N ILE A 36 -0.27 -26.72 -8.29
CA ILE A 36 -0.98 -25.48 -8.59
C ILE A 36 0.02 -24.44 -9.08
N GLY A 37 -0.16 -23.92 -10.29
CA GLY A 37 0.68 -22.84 -10.80
C GLY A 37 0.43 -21.56 -10.02
N ALA A 38 1.50 -20.92 -9.52
CA ALA A 38 1.41 -19.72 -8.70
C ALA A 38 2.53 -18.73 -9.04
N VAL A 39 2.21 -17.43 -9.05
CA VAL A 39 3.17 -16.35 -9.35
C VAL A 39 3.04 -15.25 -8.30
N PRO A 40 4.13 -14.85 -7.63
CA PRO A 40 4.08 -13.76 -6.68
C PRO A 40 4.00 -12.42 -7.42
N VAL A 41 3.20 -11.49 -6.90
CA VAL A 41 3.11 -10.12 -7.40
C VAL A 41 4.12 -9.26 -6.64
N PRO A 42 5.07 -8.59 -7.33
CA PRO A 42 6.07 -7.78 -6.68
C PRO A 42 5.43 -6.58 -5.98
N THR A 43 5.84 -6.30 -4.74
CA THR A 43 5.19 -5.31 -3.86
C THR A 43 5.61 -3.86 -4.17
N ASN A 44 6.81 -3.67 -4.72
CA ASN A 44 7.43 -2.37 -4.96
C ASN A 44 7.94 -2.18 -6.40
N GLU A 45 7.60 -3.08 -7.31
CA GLU A 45 7.96 -2.94 -8.73
C GLU A 45 6.79 -2.33 -9.48
N SER A 46 7.02 -1.11 -9.97
CA SER A 46 6.08 -0.39 -10.81
C SER A 46 6.78 0.19 -12.02
N GLU A 47 6.15 0.07 -13.18
CA GLU A 47 6.62 0.60 -14.44
C GLU A 47 5.76 1.79 -14.86
N TRP A 48 6.38 2.76 -15.54
CA TRP A 48 5.67 3.90 -16.09
C TRP A 48 4.91 3.51 -17.35
N ASP A 49 3.58 3.61 -17.32
CA ASP A 49 2.73 3.42 -18.48
C ASP A 49 2.49 4.76 -19.19
N GLY A 50 3.26 5.01 -20.25
CA GLY A 50 3.15 6.22 -21.08
C GLY A 50 1.78 6.41 -21.74
N ARG A 51 0.96 5.36 -21.89
CA ARG A 51 -0.39 5.48 -22.46
C ARG A 51 -1.38 6.09 -21.49
N THR A 52 -1.21 5.83 -20.20
CA THR A 52 -2.15 6.26 -19.16
C THR A 52 -1.57 7.32 -18.22
N GLY A 53 -0.26 7.61 -18.33
CA GLY A 53 0.44 8.58 -17.51
C GLY A 53 0.50 8.18 -16.04
N ARG A 54 0.59 6.88 -15.77
CA ARG A 54 0.51 6.30 -14.41
C ARG A 54 1.57 5.24 -14.20
N TRP A 55 2.01 5.12 -12.95
CA TRP A 55 2.81 3.98 -12.50
C TRP A 55 1.91 2.77 -12.28
N ARG A 56 2.26 1.64 -12.89
CA ARG A 56 1.49 0.40 -12.88
C ARG A 56 2.35 -0.79 -12.49
N SER A 57 1.73 -1.80 -11.90
CA SER A 57 2.29 -3.13 -11.69
C SER A 57 1.40 -4.16 -12.38
N ILE A 58 1.73 -5.45 -12.28
CA ILE A 58 0.98 -6.57 -12.89
C ILE A 58 -0.52 -6.46 -12.57
N ILE A 59 -0.84 -6.19 -11.30
CA ILE A 59 -2.18 -5.89 -10.82
C ILE A 59 -2.14 -4.75 -9.79
N SER A 60 -3.30 -4.12 -9.54
CA SER A 60 -3.41 -3.15 -8.45
C SER A 60 -3.68 -3.87 -7.12
N LEU A 61 -2.65 -4.01 -6.29
CA LEU A 61 -2.76 -4.66 -4.98
C LEU A 61 -3.87 -4.10 -4.08
N LYS A 62 -4.10 -2.78 -4.12
CA LYS A 62 -5.18 -2.13 -3.36
C LYS A 62 -6.57 -2.58 -3.82
N HIS A 63 -6.78 -2.67 -5.13
CA HIS A 63 -8.07 -3.12 -5.67
C HIS A 63 -8.26 -4.61 -5.48
N ALA A 64 -7.19 -5.41 -5.61
CA ALA A 64 -7.23 -6.84 -5.31
C ALA A 64 -7.56 -7.09 -3.84
N ALA A 65 -6.94 -6.36 -2.91
CA ALA A 65 -7.25 -6.46 -1.49
C ALA A 65 -8.69 -6.04 -1.14
N GLN A 66 -9.24 -5.02 -1.81
CA GLN A 66 -10.65 -4.66 -1.66
C GLN A 66 -11.58 -5.75 -2.22
N ALA A 67 -11.21 -6.37 -3.35
CA ALA A 67 -11.97 -7.48 -3.93
C ALA A 67 -11.92 -8.73 -3.03
N ALA A 68 -10.81 -8.99 -2.36
CA ALA A 68 -10.61 -10.07 -1.40
C ALA A 68 -11.15 -9.75 0.01
N GLY A 69 -12.01 -8.74 0.16
CA GLY A 69 -12.66 -8.47 1.45
C GLY A 69 -11.73 -8.00 2.58
N LEU A 70 -10.49 -7.58 2.30
CA LEU A 70 -9.54 -7.16 3.33
C LEU A 70 -9.81 -5.74 3.87
N GLY A 71 -10.55 -4.93 3.12
CA GLY A 71 -10.82 -3.54 3.48
C GLY A 71 -11.43 -2.75 2.33
N THR A 72 -11.42 -1.42 2.46
CA THR A 72 -11.98 -0.51 1.45
C THR A 72 -11.02 0.63 1.12
N ILE A 73 -11.00 1.08 -0.13
CA ILE A 73 -10.14 2.20 -0.54
C ILE A 73 -10.76 3.52 -0.05
N GLY A 74 -10.02 4.24 0.80
CA GLY A 74 -10.43 5.55 1.32
C GLY A 74 -10.14 6.71 0.38
N ARG A 75 -10.59 7.92 0.76
CA ARG A 75 -10.39 9.14 -0.04
C ARG A 75 -8.91 9.47 -0.31
N HIS A 76 -8.00 9.12 0.59
CA HIS A 76 -6.55 9.25 0.38
C HIS A 76 -5.97 8.16 -0.55
N SER A 77 -6.81 7.41 -1.25
CA SER A 77 -6.42 6.36 -2.21
C SER A 77 -5.62 5.20 -1.63
N LEU A 78 -5.68 4.95 -0.32
CA LEU A 78 -5.06 3.76 0.30
C LEU A 78 -6.16 2.84 0.84
N LEU A 79 -5.84 1.55 0.93
CA LEU A 79 -6.71 0.58 1.57
C LEU A 79 -6.79 0.88 3.07
N ILE A 80 -7.99 0.85 3.62
CA ILE A 80 -8.25 0.90 5.06
C ILE A 80 -8.79 -0.46 5.45
N THR A 81 -8.11 -1.15 6.36
CA THR A 81 -8.58 -2.41 6.95
C THR A 81 -9.23 -2.13 8.30
N PRO A 82 -10.27 -2.86 8.72
CA PRO A 82 -10.88 -2.70 10.03
C PRO A 82 -9.88 -2.90 11.19
N GLU A 83 -8.99 -3.89 11.06
CA GLU A 83 -8.11 -4.34 12.13
C GLU A 83 -6.85 -3.49 12.25
N PHE A 84 -6.27 -3.06 11.13
CA PHE A 84 -4.95 -2.41 11.11
C PHE A 84 -4.98 -0.98 10.58
N GLY A 85 -6.10 -0.52 10.02
CA GLY A 85 -6.25 0.82 9.48
C GLY A 85 -5.57 0.94 8.11
N SER A 86 -5.02 2.12 7.83
CA SER A 86 -4.34 2.40 6.55
C SER A 86 -2.84 2.09 6.54
N MET A 87 -2.28 1.67 7.67
CA MET A 87 -0.86 1.33 7.84
C MET A 87 -0.56 -0.14 7.52
N VAL A 88 -0.95 -0.59 6.32
CA VAL A 88 -0.70 -1.95 5.85
C VAL A 88 0.16 -1.97 4.60
N TRP A 89 1.00 -2.99 4.51
CA TRP A 89 1.65 -3.39 3.27
C TRP A 89 0.86 -4.55 2.66
N LEU A 90 0.82 -4.59 1.33
CA LEU A 90 0.05 -5.59 0.59
C LEU A 90 1.00 -6.42 -0.24
N GLY A 91 0.80 -7.74 -0.25
CA GLY A 91 1.36 -8.67 -1.22
C GLY A 91 0.22 -9.48 -1.83
N ALA A 92 0.46 -10.07 -3.00
CA ALA A 92 -0.50 -10.97 -3.62
C ALA A 92 0.22 -12.11 -4.34
N VAL A 93 -0.47 -13.24 -4.45
CA VAL A 93 -0.08 -14.37 -5.28
C VAL A 93 -1.22 -14.62 -6.26
N LEU A 94 -0.89 -14.67 -7.54
CA LEU A 94 -1.82 -15.14 -8.57
C LEU A 94 -1.67 -16.65 -8.68
N CYS A 95 -2.77 -17.40 -8.63
CA CYS A 95 -2.71 -18.85 -8.78
C CYS A 95 -3.82 -19.37 -9.70
N SER A 96 -3.62 -20.58 -10.23
CA SER A 96 -4.60 -21.27 -11.08
C SER A 96 -5.65 -22.05 -10.29
N ALA A 97 -5.60 -22.03 -8.95
CA ALA A 97 -6.57 -22.72 -8.12
C ALA A 97 -7.95 -22.09 -8.25
N SER A 98 -8.99 -22.93 -8.26
CA SER A 98 -10.36 -22.47 -8.13
C SER A 98 -10.66 -22.20 -6.66
N LEU A 99 -10.76 -20.93 -6.30
CA LEU A 99 -11.06 -20.47 -4.94
C LEU A 99 -12.43 -19.79 -4.91
N GLU A 100 -13.18 -20.01 -3.85
CA GLU A 100 -14.40 -19.24 -3.60
C GLU A 100 -14.03 -17.79 -3.23
N PRO A 101 -14.64 -16.78 -3.88
CA PRO A 101 -14.30 -15.39 -3.63
C PRO A 101 -14.87 -14.89 -2.30
N ASP A 102 -14.08 -14.06 -1.61
CA ASP A 102 -14.54 -13.38 -0.40
C ASP A 102 -15.57 -12.27 -0.69
N GLU A 103 -16.41 -11.98 0.31
CA GLU A 103 -17.33 -10.84 0.25
C GLU A 103 -16.59 -9.51 0.47
N LYS A 104 -16.96 -8.50 -0.32
CA LYS A 104 -16.43 -7.15 -0.15
C LYS A 104 -16.93 -6.55 1.17
N LYS A 105 -16.05 -5.82 1.85
CA LYS A 105 -16.41 -5.06 3.06
C LYS A 105 -17.20 -3.80 2.70
N GLU A 106 -18.04 -3.37 3.63
CA GLU A 106 -18.70 -2.07 3.58
C GLU A 106 -17.68 -0.91 3.65
N PRO A 107 -17.96 0.24 2.98
CA PRO A 107 -17.09 1.40 3.01
C PRO A 107 -16.78 1.89 4.43
N ILE A 108 -15.49 1.92 4.78
CA ILE A 108 -15.02 2.39 6.10
C ILE A 108 -14.83 3.91 6.10
N CYS A 109 -14.35 4.47 4.97
CA CYS A 109 -14.05 5.89 4.87
C CYS A 109 -15.34 6.74 4.89
N GLN A 110 -15.44 7.66 5.85
CA GLN A 110 -16.58 8.57 6.00
C GLN A 110 -16.49 9.83 5.12
N ASN A 111 -15.57 9.86 4.15
CA ASN A 111 -15.34 10.98 3.24
C ASN A 111 -15.16 12.36 3.95
N CYS A 112 -14.49 12.38 5.11
CA CYS A 112 -14.32 13.59 5.93
C CYS A 112 -13.45 14.70 5.31
N GLY A 113 -12.71 14.40 4.23
CA GLY A 113 -11.89 15.38 3.50
C GLY A 113 -10.59 15.82 4.22
N LEU A 114 -10.28 15.30 5.41
CA LEU A 114 -9.08 15.67 6.17
C LEU A 114 -7.79 15.42 5.38
N CYS A 115 -7.71 14.28 4.69
CA CYS A 115 -6.56 13.94 3.87
C CYS A 115 -6.38 14.89 2.67
N VAL A 116 -7.47 15.42 2.12
CA VAL A 116 -7.42 16.40 1.01
C VAL A 116 -6.83 17.71 1.52
N LYS A 117 -7.35 18.22 2.65
CA LYS A 117 -6.85 19.45 3.29
C LYS A 117 -5.39 19.36 3.73
N ALA A 118 -4.93 18.17 4.13
CA ALA A 118 -3.55 17.96 4.58
C ALA A 118 -2.54 17.75 3.45
N CYS A 119 -2.99 17.59 2.20
CA CYS A 119 -2.11 17.29 1.07
C CYS A 119 -1.32 18.55 0.66
N PRO A 120 0.03 18.55 0.75
CA PRO A 120 0.84 19.73 0.47
C PRO A 120 0.90 20.10 -1.02
N VAL A 121 0.54 19.16 -1.90
CA VAL A 121 0.59 19.30 -3.37
C VAL A 121 -0.77 19.17 -4.02
N ASP A 122 -1.84 19.21 -3.22
CA ASP A 122 -3.24 19.10 -3.65
C ASP A 122 -3.56 17.88 -4.55
N ALA A 123 -2.80 16.79 -4.39
CA ALA A 123 -2.94 15.59 -5.21
C ALA A 123 -4.29 14.86 -5.03
N LEU A 124 -5.07 15.19 -4.00
CA LEU A 124 -6.33 14.52 -3.64
C LEU A 124 -7.58 15.40 -3.88
N HIS A 125 -7.42 16.54 -4.55
CA HIS A 125 -8.51 17.49 -4.79
C HIS A 125 -9.65 16.88 -5.59
N GLN A 126 -9.31 16.20 -6.68
CA GLN A 126 -10.25 15.54 -7.57
C GLN A 126 -10.65 14.16 -7.03
N ALA A 127 -11.67 13.55 -7.63
CA ALA A 127 -12.08 12.19 -7.30
C ALA A 127 -10.95 11.18 -7.48
N GLU A 128 -10.14 11.37 -8.52
CA GLU A 128 -8.92 10.61 -8.76
C GLU A 128 -7.70 11.35 -8.22
N MET A 129 -6.79 10.61 -7.59
CA MET A 129 -5.53 11.16 -7.10
C MET A 129 -4.57 11.46 -8.25
N ASN A 130 -3.95 12.64 -8.25
CA ASN A 130 -2.82 12.95 -9.11
C ASN A 130 -1.57 12.19 -8.61
N GLN A 131 -1.33 11.02 -9.20
CA GLN A 131 -0.25 10.13 -8.79
C GLN A 131 1.14 10.75 -9.01
N SER A 132 1.37 11.43 -10.13
CA SER A 132 2.68 12.02 -10.46
C SER A 132 3.06 13.13 -9.48
N ALA A 133 2.14 14.06 -9.19
CA ALA A 133 2.39 15.13 -8.23
C ALA A 133 2.65 14.59 -6.82
N CYS A 134 1.90 13.56 -6.40
CA CYS A 134 2.15 12.88 -5.13
C CYS A 134 3.50 12.17 -5.14
N TRP A 135 3.86 11.49 -6.23
CA TRP A 135 5.08 10.70 -6.34
C TRP A 135 6.33 11.57 -6.24
N GLU A 136 6.37 12.65 -7.01
CA GLU A 136 7.49 13.60 -7.04
C GLU A 136 7.74 14.30 -5.70
N HIS A 137 6.68 14.46 -4.89
CA HIS A 137 6.78 15.08 -3.58
C HIS A 137 7.06 14.08 -2.46
N ALA A 138 6.42 12.92 -2.48
CA ALA A 138 6.40 11.96 -1.38
C ALA A 138 7.54 10.95 -1.43
N PHE A 139 8.13 10.71 -2.59
CA PHE A 139 9.21 9.74 -2.77
C PHE A 139 10.46 10.40 -3.30
N GLY A 140 11.61 9.87 -2.90
CA GLY A 140 12.89 10.33 -3.41
C GLY A 140 14.04 9.59 -2.76
N THR A 141 15.25 9.93 -3.20
CA THR A 141 16.48 9.43 -2.60
C THR A 141 17.00 10.47 -1.62
N ASP A 142 17.23 10.05 -0.39
CA ASP A 142 17.93 10.87 0.58
C ASP A 142 19.38 11.10 0.11
N LYS A 143 19.77 12.37 -0.06
CA LYS A 143 21.05 12.74 -0.68
C LYS A 143 22.27 12.33 0.15
N GLU A 144 22.14 12.24 1.48
CA GLU A 144 23.25 11.89 2.37
C GLU A 144 23.45 10.38 2.46
N THR A 145 22.34 9.63 2.55
CA THR A 145 22.35 8.19 2.78
C THR A 145 22.21 7.37 1.51
N GLN A 146 21.93 8.03 0.38
CA GLN A 146 21.66 7.41 -0.93
C GLN A 146 20.58 6.32 -0.85
N SER A 147 19.69 6.43 0.13
CA SER A 147 18.63 5.47 0.41
C SER A 147 17.29 6.01 -0.10
N TRP A 148 16.46 5.13 -0.66
CA TRP A 148 15.10 5.49 -1.05
C TRP A 148 14.24 5.70 0.20
N VAL A 149 13.51 6.81 0.24
CA VAL A 149 12.73 7.22 1.40
C VAL A 149 11.33 7.68 0.99
N ILE A 150 10.39 7.42 1.89
CA ILE A 150 9.05 8.00 1.84
C ILE A 150 9.06 9.25 2.73
N SER A 151 9.10 10.43 2.12
CA SER A 151 9.22 11.71 2.82
C SER A 151 7.86 12.24 3.30
N CYS A 152 6.77 11.91 2.60
CA CYS A 152 5.44 12.43 2.90
C CYS A 152 4.45 11.30 3.24
N HIS A 153 3.80 11.43 4.39
CA HIS A 153 2.78 10.52 4.90
C HIS A 153 1.61 11.27 5.55
N ARG A 154 1.52 12.60 5.36
CA ARG A 154 0.53 13.47 6.02
C ARG A 154 -0.91 13.03 5.85
N CYS A 155 -1.29 12.55 4.66
CA CYS A 155 -2.65 12.08 4.38
C CYS A 155 -3.02 10.84 5.19
N ARG A 156 -2.03 10.04 5.61
CA ARG A 156 -2.20 8.90 6.51
C ARG A 156 -2.33 9.40 7.95
N ASP A 157 -1.43 10.28 8.38
CA ASP A 157 -1.36 10.75 9.77
C ASP A 157 -2.65 11.42 10.25
N VAL A 158 -3.30 12.20 9.37
CA VAL A 158 -4.56 12.88 9.69
C VAL A 158 -5.80 11.98 9.54
N CYS A 159 -5.64 10.75 9.03
CA CYS A 159 -6.77 9.87 8.81
C CYS A 159 -7.29 9.32 10.14
N PRO A 160 -8.59 9.45 10.45
CA PRO A 160 -9.17 8.84 11.66
C PRO A 160 -9.01 7.32 11.72
N HIS A 161 -8.83 6.69 10.55
CA HIS A 161 -8.58 5.25 10.41
C HIS A 161 -7.10 4.96 10.12
N LEU A 162 -6.19 5.79 10.63
CA LEU A 162 -4.76 5.53 10.60
C LEU A 162 -4.46 4.18 11.25
N LEU A 163 -4.97 3.98 12.47
CA LEU A 163 -4.89 2.75 13.25
C LEU A 163 -6.24 2.04 13.20
N GLY A 164 -6.22 0.73 13.02
CA GLY A 164 -7.43 -0.10 13.11
C GLY A 164 -7.71 -0.55 14.53
N SER A 165 -8.71 -1.40 14.71
CA SER A 165 -9.15 -1.87 16.02
C SER A 165 -8.06 -2.57 16.83
N ARG A 166 -7.09 -3.24 16.19
CA ARG A 166 -5.99 -3.94 16.87
C ARG A 166 -4.84 -3.03 17.28
N ASN A 167 -4.68 -1.88 16.64
CA ASN A 167 -3.56 -0.97 16.85
C ASN A 167 -3.97 0.32 17.57
N SER A 168 -5.26 0.53 17.81
CA SER A 168 -5.75 1.72 18.49
C SER A 168 -5.35 1.68 19.97
N PRO A 169 -4.71 2.73 20.52
CA PRO A 169 -4.36 2.78 21.93
C PRO A 169 -5.65 2.93 22.76
N GLY A 170 -6.21 1.81 23.21
CA GLY A 170 -7.36 1.75 24.11
C GLY A 170 -8.63 1.17 23.48
N THR A 171 -8.61 -0.15 23.27
CA THR A 171 -9.69 -1.05 23.71
C THR A 171 -9.11 -2.07 24.65
#